data_AF-A0A4C3AAM6-F1
#
_entry.id   AF-A0A4C3AAM6-F1
#
_cell.length_a   1.000
_cell.length_b   1.000
_cell.length_c   1.000
_cell.angle_alpha   90.00
_cell.angle_beta   90.00
_cell.angle_gamma   90.00
#
_symmetry.space_group_name_H-M   'P 1'
#
loop_
_entity.id
_entity.type
_entity.pdbx_description
1 polymer ?
#
loop_
_entity_poly.entity_id
_entity_poly.type
_entity_poly.pdbx_seq_one_letter_code
_entity_poly.pdbx_strand_id
1 'polypeptide(L)'
;MHSYDDSFTWPLIKFERVAHIHLANVNNPFPPQLRQFSRTNDEAHLVYCQGAFDEQAWLLIAILKPEPHKLARDNNQMHKIGKMAEAFRMRF
;
A
#
# COMPACT_ATOMS: atom_id res chain seq x y z
N MET A 1 -4.12 4.65 8.85
CA MET A 1 -3.21 4.13 7.79
C MET A 1 -3.16 2.62 7.93
N HIS A 2 -3.38 1.85 6.87
CA HIS A 2 -3.26 0.40 6.92
C HIS A 2 -1.90 0.03 6.32
N SER A 3 -0.93 -0.16 7.20
CA SER A 3 0.44 -0.49 6.83
C SER A 3 0.55 -1.97 6.48
N TYR A 4 1.53 -2.34 5.65
CA TYR A 4 1.91 -3.75 5.50
C TYR A 4 2.78 -4.15 6.70
N ASP A 5 2.18 -4.79 7.71
CA ASP A 5 2.82 -5.08 9.00
C ASP A 5 2.84 -6.58 9.37
N ASP A 6 2.46 -7.47 8.45
CA ASP A 6 2.46 -8.92 8.68
C ASP A 6 3.88 -9.54 8.59
N SER A 7 4.07 -10.76 9.12
CA SER A 7 5.38 -11.45 9.13
C SER A 7 5.92 -11.82 7.73
N PHE A 8 5.06 -11.88 6.71
CA PHE A 8 5.40 -12.25 5.34
C PHE A 8 5.67 -11.03 4.43
N THR A 9 5.36 -9.83 4.89
CA THR A 9 5.60 -8.59 4.15
C THR A 9 7.11 -8.43 3.89
N TRP A 10 7.44 -8.14 2.63
CA TRP A 10 8.81 -7.92 2.18
C TRP A 10 9.53 -6.86 3.04
N PRO A 11 10.76 -7.11 3.55
CA PRO A 11 11.39 -6.24 4.55
C PRO A 11 11.48 -4.76 4.15
N LEU A 12 11.79 -4.48 2.87
CA LEU A 12 11.93 -3.11 2.39
C LEU A 12 10.59 -2.33 2.43
N ILE A 13 9.46 -3.01 2.24
CA ILE A 13 8.13 -2.40 2.35
C ILE A 13 7.88 -1.90 3.78
N LYS A 14 8.27 -2.70 4.78
CA LYS A 14 8.16 -2.30 6.19
C LYS A 14 9.09 -1.14 6.52
N PHE A 15 10.35 -1.25 6.08
CA PHE A 15 11.37 -0.24 6.36
C PHE A 15 10.98 1.13 5.77
N GLU A 16 10.45 1.12 4.55
CA GLU A 16 9.99 2.34 3.86
C GLU A 16 8.57 2.78 4.22
N ARG A 17 7.99 2.22 5.29
CA ARG A 17 6.67 2.57 5.82
C ARG A 17 5.58 2.61 4.73
N VAL A 18 5.67 1.70 3.76
CA VAL A 18 4.68 1.57 2.69
C VAL A 18 3.37 1.08 3.27
N ALA A 19 2.28 1.73 2.87
CA ALA A 19 0.93 1.42 3.28
C ALA A 19 0.01 1.27 2.08
N HIS A 20 -1.24 0.87 2.34
CA HIS A 20 -2.23 0.76 1.30
C HIS A 20 -3.65 1.17 1.73
N ILE A 21 -4.48 1.43 0.73
CA ILE A 21 -5.90 1.74 0.84
C ILE A 21 -6.67 0.80 -0.11
N HIS A 22 -7.40 -0.19 0.42
CA HIS A 22 -8.56 -0.82 -0.22
C HIS A 22 -9.47 0.22 -0.91
N LEU A 23 -9.67 0.05 -2.21
CA LEU A 23 -10.52 0.87 -3.06
C LEU A 23 -11.87 0.18 -3.28
N ALA A 24 -12.95 0.96 -3.24
CA ALA A 24 -14.29 0.45 -3.49
C ALA A 24 -14.53 0.29 -5.00
N ASN A 25 -15.38 -0.67 -5.37
CA ASN A 25 -15.99 -0.70 -6.69
C ASN A 25 -17.30 0.10 -6.65
N VAL A 26 -17.60 0.84 -7.72
CA VAL A 26 -18.89 1.53 -7.86
C VAL A 26 -20.08 0.56 -7.80
N ASN A 27 -19.89 -0.66 -8.28
CA ASN A 27 -20.91 -1.72 -8.27
C ASN A 27 -20.99 -2.46 -6.93
N ASN A 28 -19.98 -2.30 -6.06
CA ASN A 28 -19.90 -2.95 -4.76
C ASN A 28 -19.21 -2.02 -3.74
N PRO A 29 -19.89 -0.94 -3.32
CA PRO A 29 -19.31 0.06 -2.44
C PRO A 29 -19.12 -0.49 -1.03
N PHE A 30 -18.09 0.00 -0.32
CA PHE A 30 -17.97 -0.28 1.11
C PHE A 30 -19.10 0.42 1.90
N PRO A 31 -19.58 -0.18 3.00
CA PRO A 31 -20.47 0.51 3.93
C PRO A 31 -19.83 1.82 4.42
N PRO A 32 -20.58 2.95 4.50
CA PRO A 32 -20.02 4.26 4.81
C PRO A 32 -19.21 4.33 6.12
N GLN A 33 -19.60 3.54 7.13
CA GLN A 33 -18.95 3.51 8.45
C GLN A 33 -17.83 2.46 8.54
N LEU A 34 -17.57 1.69 7.47
CA LEU A 34 -16.56 0.65 7.49
C LEU A 34 -15.16 1.26 7.40
N ARG A 35 -14.42 1.14 8.51
CA ARG A 35 -13.04 1.65 8.62
C ARG A 35 -12.10 0.93 7.67
N GLN A 36 -11.07 1.64 7.24
CA GLN A 36 -10.15 1.17 6.20
C GLN A 36 -9.45 -0.17 6.49
N PHE A 37 -9.04 -0.40 7.75
CA PHE A 37 -8.39 -1.64 8.17
C PHE A 37 -9.38 -2.80 8.35
N SER A 38 -10.69 -2.52 8.36
CA SER A 38 -11.76 -3.53 8.40
C SER A 38 -12.30 -3.86 7.01
N ARG A 39 -11.82 -3.18 5.97
CA ARG A 39 -12.16 -3.48 4.58
C ARG A 39 -11.33 -4.66 4.12
N THR A 40 -11.96 -5.59 3.42
CA THR A 40 -11.34 -6.86 2.99
C THR A 40 -11.67 -7.19 1.53
N ASN A 41 -12.17 -6.26 0.71
CA ASN A 41 -12.37 -6.58 -0.70
C ASN A 41 -11.00 -6.70 -1.41
N ASP A 42 -10.93 -7.70 -2.29
CA ASP A 42 -9.73 -8.07 -3.05
C ASP A 42 -9.78 -7.53 -4.49
N GLU A 43 -10.42 -6.39 -4.71
CA GLU A 43 -10.51 -5.83 -6.05
C GLU A 43 -9.32 -4.94 -6.38
N ALA A 44 -9.03 -3.95 -5.52
CA ALA A 44 -7.90 -3.05 -5.74
C ALA A 44 -7.38 -2.40 -4.46
N HIS A 45 -6.05 -2.31 -4.33
CA HIS A 45 -5.38 -1.51 -3.29
C HIS A 45 -4.56 -0.39 -3.93
N LEU A 46 -4.74 0.85 -3.46
CA LEU A 46 -3.80 1.94 -3.71
C LEU A 46 -2.63 1.83 -2.72
N VAL A 47 -1.41 1.70 -3.23
CA VAL A 47 -0.17 1.60 -2.45
C VAL A 47 0.53 2.96 -2.43
N TYR A 48 0.99 3.39 -1.26
CA TYR A 48 1.55 4.73 -1.05
C TYR A 48 2.55 4.77 0.11
N CYS A 49 3.37 5.82 0.16
CA CYS A 49 4.19 6.16 1.32
C CYS A 49 4.30 7.68 1.50
N GLN A 50 4.54 8.12 2.74
CA GLN A 50 4.88 9.50 3.09
C GLN A 50 6.39 9.73 2.91
N GLY A 51 6.82 10.99 2.80
CA GLY A 51 8.24 11.37 2.91
C GLY A 51 8.86 10.95 4.25
N ALA A 52 10.18 10.86 4.31
CA ALA A 52 10.94 10.60 5.53
C ALA A 52 11.21 11.86 6.35
N PHE A 53 11.36 13.01 5.69
CA PHE A 53 11.74 14.31 6.25
C PHE A 53 10.73 15.42 5.95
N ASP A 54 9.84 15.22 4.97
CA ASP A 54 8.71 16.11 4.64
C ASP A 54 7.38 15.35 4.81
N GLU A 55 6.66 15.67 5.90
CA GLU A 55 5.37 15.07 6.21
C GLU A 55 4.25 15.50 5.23
N GLN A 56 4.46 16.53 4.43
CA GLN A 56 3.50 16.97 3.41
C GLN A 56 3.75 16.31 2.05
N ALA A 57 4.88 15.63 1.88
CA ALA A 57 5.20 14.89 0.67
C ALA A 57 4.64 13.46 0.72
N TRP A 58 3.95 13.07 -0.35
CA TRP A 58 3.36 11.74 -0.51
C TRP A 58 3.62 11.19 -1.90
N LEU A 59 3.97 9.90 -1.96
CA LEU A 59 4.07 9.16 -3.21
C LEU A 59 2.92 8.16 -3.32
N LEU A 60 2.15 8.28 -4.41
CA LEU A 60 1.27 7.21 -4.87
C LEU A 60 2.09 6.28 -5.78
N ILE A 61 2.27 5.04 -5.36
CA ILE A 61 3.25 4.13 -5.98
C ILE A 61 2.57 3.28 -7.06
N ALA A 62 1.49 2.59 -6.70
CA ALA A 62 0.83 1.64 -7.58
C ALA A 62 -0.62 1.40 -7.18
N ILE A 63 -1.41 0.87 -8.12
CA ILE A 63 -2.68 0.20 -7.84
C ILE A 63 -2.48 -1.29 -8.05
N LEU A 64 -2.60 -2.08 -6.98
CA LEU A 64 -2.58 -3.54 -7.07
C LEU A 64 -3.96 -4.02 -7.49
N LYS A 65 -4.07 -4.63 -8.69
CA LYS A 65 -5.26 -5.34 -9.16
C LYS A 65 -4.90 -6.38 -10.24
N PRO A 66 -5.71 -7.43 -10.44
CA PRO A 66 -6.70 -7.96 -9.48
C PRO A 66 -5.99 -8.68 -8.32
N GLU A 67 -6.73 -9.11 -7.30
CA GLU A 67 -6.19 -9.91 -6.17
C GLU A 67 -5.04 -9.21 -5.40
N PRO A 68 -5.25 -7.99 -4.85
CA PRO A 68 -4.20 -7.18 -4.26
C PRO A 68 -3.47 -7.86 -3.09
N HIS A 69 -4.13 -8.70 -2.29
CA HIS A 69 -3.48 -9.48 -1.23
C HIS A 69 -2.51 -10.54 -1.78
N LYS A 70 -2.82 -11.14 -2.94
CA LYS A 70 -1.92 -12.08 -3.62
C LYS A 70 -0.71 -11.34 -4.19
N LEU A 71 -0.94 -10.20 -4.84
CA LEU A 71 0.12 -9.33 -5.34
C LEU A 71 1.01 -8.78 -4.21
N ALA A 72 0.43 -8.48 -3.04
CA ALA A 72 1.18 -8.05 -1.86
C ALA A 72 2.08 -9.14 -1.26
N ARG A 73 1.85 -10.41 -1.61
CA ARG A 73 2.70 -11.55 -1.20
C ARG A 73 3.75 -11.91 -2.26
N ASP A 74 3.73 -11.28 -3.44
CA ASP A 74 4.77 -11.47 -4.46
C ASP A 74 6.00 -10.61 -4.14
N ASN A 75 7.08 -11.27 -3.70
CA ASN A 75 8.33 -10.62 -3.34
C ASN A 75 8.95 -9.82 -4.50
N ASN A 76 8.82 -10.25 -5.76
CA ASN A 76 9.40 -9.51 -6.89
C ASN A 76 8.66 -8.19 -7.11
N GLN A 77 7.34 -8.21 -6.97
CA GLN A 77 6.52 -7.01 -7.07
C GLN A 77 6.77 -6.06 -5.90
N MET A 78 6.76 -6.59 -4.68
CA MET A 78 6.98 -5.79 -3.48
C MET A 78 8.42 -5.26 -3.39
N HIS A 79 9.41 -5.96 -3.94
CA HIS A 79 10.76 -5.43 -4.07
C HIS A 79 10.79 -4.16 -4.95
N LYS A 80 10.13 -4.17 -6.11
CA LYS A 80 10.05 -3.00 -7.00
C LYS A 80 9.37 -1.81 -6.33
N ILE A 81 8.24 -2.07 -5.67
CA ILE A 81 7.50 -1.04 -4.89
C ILE A 81 8.40 -0.47 -3.78
N GLY A 82 9.12 -1.33 -3.06
CA GLY A 82 10.06 -0.90 -2.02
C GLY A 82 11.17 0.00 -2.55
N LYS A 83 11.77 -0.32 -3.71
CA LYS A 83 12.80 0.52 -4.33
C LYS A 83 12.26 1.89 -4.77
N MET A 84 11.02 1.96 -5.24
CA MET A 84 10.38 3.24 -5.56
C MET A 84 10.14 4.08 -4.30
N ALA A 85 9.68 3.44 -3.21
CA ALA A 85 9.46 4.09 -1.93
C ALA A 85 10.78 4.60 -1.32
N GLU A 86 11.83 3.78 -1.30
CA GLU A 86 13.17 4.15 -0.83
C GLU A 86 13.71 5.36 -1.60
N ALA A 87 13.67 5.32 -2.94
CA ALA A 87 14.16 6.43 -3.76
C ALA A 87 13.42 7.75 -3.49
N PHE A 88 12.11 7.68 -3.23
CA PHE A 88 11.31 8.84 -2.86
C PHE A 88 11.66 9.34 -1.46
N ARG A 89 11.71 8.44 -0.47
CA ARG A 89 11.97 8.73 0.94
C ARG A 89 13.40 9.19 1.23
N MET A 90 14.35 8.88 0.34
CA MET A 90 15.70 9.46 0.39
C MET A 90 15.72 10.94 -0.01
N ARG A 91 14.72 11.41 -0.76
CA ARG A 91 14.65 12.78 -1.27
C ARG A 91 13.69 13.67 -0.48
N PHE A 92 12.60 13.10 0.01
CA PHE A 92 11.54 13.76 0.77
C PHE A 92 11.32 13.02 2.06
#